data_AF-A0A5M5BWE2-F1
#
_entry.id   AF-A0A5M5BWE2-F1
#
_cell.length_a   1.000
_cell.length_b   1.000
_cell.length_c   1.000
_cell.angle_alpha   90.00
_cell.angle_beta   90.00
_cell.angle_gamma   90.00
#
_symmetry.space_group_name_H-M   'P 1'
#
loop_
_entity.id
_entity.type
_entity.pdbx_description
1 polymer ?
#
loop_
_entity_poly.entity_id
_entity_poly.type
_entity_poly.pdbx_seq_one_letter_code
_entity_poly.pdbx_strand_id
1 'polypeptide(L)' 'MRCIYSPFTDIYFHLAAEEYLLKQGNENIFMLWLDTPSVVIGKH' A
#
# COMPACT_ATOMS: atom_id res chain seq x y z
N MET A 1 16.98 2.37 -1.28
CA MET A 1 15.62 2.26 -1.83
C MET A 1 15.20 0.81 -1.66
N ARG A 2 14.15 0.55 -0.89
CA ARG A 2 13.64 -0.80 -0.60
C ARG A 2 12.45 -1.09 -1.50
N CYS A 3 12.46 -2.25 -2.15
CA CYS A 3 11.37 -2.71 -2.99
C CYS A 3 10.57 -3.79 -2.25
N ILE A 4 9.25 -3.65 -2.21
CA ILE A 4 8.32 -4.57 -1.55
C ILE A 4 7.33 -5.09 -2.58
N TYR A 5 7.16 -6.41 -2.64
CA TYR A 5 6.10 -7.05 -3.40
C TYR A 5 5.12 -7.70 -2.41
N SER A 6 3.87 -7.25 -2.42
CA SER A 6 2.82 -7.82 -1.56
C SER A 6 2.09 -8.94 -2.28
N PRO A 7 2.05 -10.16 -1.74
CA PRO A 7 1.24 -11.25 -2.28
C PRO A 7 -0.23 -11.18 -1.83
N PHE A 8 -0.57 -10.26 -0.93
CA PHE A 8 -1.94 -10.07 -0.47
C PHE A 8 -2.77 -9.38 -1.56
N THR A 9 -4.10 -9.53 -1.48
CA THR A 9 -5.06 -8.98 -2.44
C THR A 9 -6.21 -8.23 -1.76
N ASP A 10 -5.96 -7.80 -0.53
CA ASP A 10 -6.90 -7.06 0.32
C ASP A 10 -6.57 -5.56 0.29
N ILE A 11 -7.49 -4.79 -0.28
CA ILE A 11 -7.36 -3.34 -0.44
C ILE A 11 -7.25 -2.62 0.91
N TYR A 12 -7.91 -3.12 1.97
CA TYR A 12 -7.84 -2.51 3.30
C TYR A 12 -6.45 -2.63 3.90
N PHE A 13 -5.80 -3.79 3.69
CA PHE A 13 -4.42 -4.01 4.10
C PHE A 13 -3.47 -3.11 3.33
N HIS A 14 -3.61 -3.01 2.01
CA HIS A 14 -2.72 -2.19 1.19
C HIS A 14 -2.82 -0.70 1.50
N LEU A 15 -4.02 -0.15 1.69
CA LEU A 15 -4.18 1.25 2.09
C LEU A 15 -3.57 1.53 3.48
N ALA A 16 -3.75 0.61 4.44
CA ALA A 16 -3.13 0.75 5.75
C ALA A 16 -1.59 0.65 5.68
N ALA A 17 -1.07 -0.26 4.85
CA ALA A 17 0.36 -0.41 4.61
C ALA A 17 0.95 0.84 3.94
N GLU A 18 0.26 1.41 2.94
CA GLU A 18 0.63 2.66 2.29
C GLU A 18 0.82 3.79 3.30
N GLU A 19 -0.20 4.02 4.12
CA GLU A 19 -0.21 5.10 5.10
C GLU A 19 0.88 4.91 6.17
N TYR A 20 1.08 3.67 6.63
CA TYR A 20 2.12 3.34 7.58
C TYR A 20 3.53 3.58 7.00
N LEU A 21 3.80 3.05 5.80
CA LEU A 21 5.11 3.19 5.15
C LEU A 21 5.40 4.65 4.80
N LEU A 22 4.40 5.43 4.43
CA LEU A 22 4.53 6.85 4.15
C LEU A 22 4.83 7.68 5.42
N LYS A 23 4.16 7.36 6.54
CA LYS A 23 4.28 8.16 7.78
C LYS A 23 5.40 7.73 8.71
N GLN A 24 5.75 6.44 8.70
CA GLN A 24 6.69 5.84 9.65
C GLN A 24 7.95 5.27 8.96
N GLY A 25 7.99 5.23 7.63
CA GLY A 25 9.15 4.78 6.87
C GLY A 25 10.33 5.74 7.04
N ASN A 26 11.53 5.17 7.18
CA ASN A 26 12.79 5.93 7.31
C ASN A 26 13.72 5.78 6.09
N GLU A 27 13.18 5.27 4.98
CA GLU A 27 13.90 5.08 3.73
C GLU A 27 12.96 5.19 2.52
N ASN A 28 13.53 5.40 1.34
CA ASN A 28 12.77 5.41 0.09
C ASN A 28 12.20 4.01 -0.18
N ILE A 29 10.88 3.88 -0.24
CA ILE A 29 10.17 2.62 -0.44
C ILE A 29 9.42 2.65 -1.77
N PHE A 30 9.48 1.54 -2.49
CA PHE A 30 8.67 1.26 -3.68
C PHE A 30 7.91 -0.03 -3.44
N MET A 31 6.58 0.02 -3.44
CA MET A 31 5.73 -1.14 -3.18
C MET A 31 4.82 -1.43 -4.38
N LEU A 32 4.74 -2.70 -4.76
CA LEU A 32 3.80 -3.20 -5.76
C LEU A 32 2.80 -4.14 -5.12
N TRP A 33 1.53 -3.97 -5.45
CA TRP A 33 0.43 -4.83 -5.03
C TRP A 33 -0.67 -4.90 -6.08
N LEU A 34 -1.55 -5.89 -5.93
CA LEU A 34 -2.77 -6.08 -6.72
C LEU A 34 -3.89 -6.43 -5.78
N ASP A 35 -5.09 -5.90 -6.00
CA ASP A 35 -6.25 -6.14 -5.17
C ASP A 35 -7.34 -6.93 -5.88
N THR A 36 -8.17 -7.59 -5.08
CA THR A 36 -9.48 -8.04 -5.54
C THR A 36 -10.34 -6.85 -5.99
N PRO A 37 -11.33 -7.05 -6.89
CA PRO A 37 -12.15 -5.95 -7.41
C PRO A 37 -12.71 -5.06 -6.30
N SER A 38 -12.27 -3.80 -6.28
CA SER A 38 -12.53 -2.85 -5.21
C SER A 38 -12.82 -1.47 -5.75
N VAL A 39 -13.64 -0.69 -5.03
CA VAL A 39 -13.88 0.72 -5.31
C VAL A 39 -13.19 1.54 -4.22
N VAL A 40 -12.18 2.33 -4.61
CA VAL A 40 -11.48 3.25 -3.71
C VAL A 40 -12.06 4.65 -3.91
N ILE A 41 -12.61 5.23 -2.85
CA ILE A 41 -13.18 6.58 -2.88
C ILE A 41 -12.12 7.58 -2.45
N GLY A 42 -11.97 8.64 -3.24
CA GLY A 42 -11.09 9.76 -2.89
C GLY A 42 -11.51 10.41 -1.57
N LYS A 43 -10.55 11.01 -0.87
CA LYS A 43 -10.81 11.64 0.44
C LYS A 43 -11.87 12.76 0.38
N HIS A 44 -12.00 13.41 -0.77
CA HIS A 44 -12.87 14.55 -1.02
C HIS A 44 -13.55 14.41 -2.38
#